data_AF-A0A2I0T0J9-F1
#
_entry.id   AF-A0A2I0T0J9-F1
#
_cell.length_a   1.000
_cell.length_b   1.000
_cell.length_c   1.000
_cell.angle_alpha   90.00
_cell.angle_beta   90.00
_cell.angle_gamma   90.00
#
_symmetry.space_group_name_H-M   'P 1'
#
loop_
_entity.id
_entity.type
_entity.pdbx_description
1 polymer ?
#
loop_
_entity_poly.entity_id
_entity_poly.type
_entity_poly.pdbx_seq_one_letter_code
_entity_poly.pdbx_strand_id
1 'polypeptide(L)'
;MKGNLESVSILLDFGAEVRVVNLKGQTPISRLVALLVRGLGTEREDSCFDLLHRAIGHFELRKNGSMPWEVTRDQQLCEKLTRLCSAPGTLQTLSRYAVRRSLGVRFLPEAVKQLPLPTCLKEYVLLLS
;
A
#
# COMPACT_ATOMS: atom_id res chain seq x y z
N MET A 1 10.58 7.67 6.09
CA MET A 1 10.00 6.31 6.17
C MET A 1 11.07 5.22 6.17
N LYS A 2 12.33 5.51 6.54
CA LYS A 2 13.27 4.41 6.76
C LYS A 2 12.93 3.80 8.12
N GLY A 3 12.63 2.50 8.16
CA GLY A 3 12.47 1.74 9.40
C GLY A 3 11.22 1.99 10.25
N ASN A 4 10.07 2.37 9.68
CA ASN A 4 8.83 2.61 10.46
C ASN A 4 7.68 1.66 10.07
N LEU A 5 7.97 0.36 9.88
CA LEU A 5 6.93 -0.63 9.54
C LEU A 5 5.82 -0.64 10.60
N GLU A 6 6.20 -0.62 11.87
CA GLU A 6 5.32 -0.66 13.02
C GLU A 6 4.44 0.59 13.08
N SER A 7 5.01 1.78 12.84
CA SER A 7 4.23 3.01 12.78
C SER A 7 3.25 3.02 11.61
N VAL A 8 3.66 2.52 10.44
CA VAL A 8 2.77 2.40 9.28
C VAL A 8 1.64 1.42 9.57
N SER A 9 1.92 0.29 10.20
CA SER A 9 0.91 -0.67 10.64
C SER A 9 -0.11 -0.02 11.58
N ILE A 10 0.36 0.65 12.64
CA ILE A 10 -0.51 1.34 13.60
C ILE A 10 -1.36 2.40 12.90
N LEU A 11 -0.78 3.23 12.03
CA LEU A 11 -1.54 4.24 11.29
C LEU A 11 -2.63 3.61 10.42
N LEU A 12 -2.33 2.49 9.77
CA LEU A 12 -3.32 1.76 8.97
C LEU A 12 -4.39 1.09 9.84
N ASP A 13 -4.07 0.61 11.03
CA ASP A 13 -5.05 0.10 12.00
C ASP A 13 -5.99 1.20 12.48
N PHE A 14 -5.54 2.45 12.50
CA PHE A 14 -6.37 3.63 12.80
C PHE A 14 -7.06 4.25 11.57
N GLY A 15 -7.03 3.58 10.41
CA GLY A 15 -7.75 4.02 9.22
C GLY A 15 -7.12 5.20 8.48
N ALA A 16 -5.80 5.40 8.61
CA ALA A 16 -5.09 6.43 7.85
C ALA A 16 -5.28 6.27 6.34
N GLU A 17 -5.51 7.38 5.62
CA GLU A 17 -5.68 7.39 4.17
C GLU A 17 -4.35 7.10 3.47
N VAL A 18 -4.25 5.91 2.89
CA VAL A 18 -3.02 5.41 2.24
C VAL A 18 -2.76 6.03 0.86
N ARG A 19 -3.76 6.68 0.24
CA ARG A 19 -3.61 7.40 -1.03
C ARG A 19 -3.27 8.87 -0.87
N VAL A 20 -3.10 9.37 0.36
CA VAL A 20 -2.71 10.77 0.61
C VAL A 20 -1.38 11.09 -0.06
N VAL A 21 -1.24 12.30 -0.61
CA VAL A 21 0.01 12.75 -1.23
C VAL A 21 0.68 13.83 -0.39
N ASN A 22 2.01 13.81 -0.34
CA ASN A 22 2.79 14.91 0.25
C ASN A 22 2.90 16.12 -0.72
N LEU A 23 3.60 17.18 -0.29
CA LEU A 23 3.85 18.38 -1.11
C LEU A 23 4.61 18.11 -2.42
N LYS A 24 5.21 16.93 -2.59
CA LYS A 24 5.88 16.49 -3.83
C LYS A 24 4.99 15.61 -4.70
N GLY A 25 3.70 15.47 -4.37
CA GLY A 25 2.75 14.61 -5.07
C GLY A 25 3.00 13.11 -4.87
N GLN A 26 3.72 12.72 -3.82
CA GLN A 26 4.06 11.30 -3.57
C GLN A 26 3.10 10.69 -2.56
N THR A 27 2.52 9.55 -2.92
CA THR A 27 1.86 8.64 -1.98
C THR A 27 2.88 7.93 -1.07
N PRO A 28 2.46 7.38 0.08
CA PRO A 28 3.30 6.53 0.92
C PRO A 28 4.06 5.47 0.12
N ILE A 29 3.37 4.72 -0.75
CA ILE A 29 3.98 3.65 -1.55
C ILE A 29 4.99 4.18 -2.57
N SER A 30 4.68 5.26 -3.29
CA SER A 30 5.62 5.83 -4.28
C SER A 30 6.87 6.41 -3.61
N ARG A 31 6.73 6.98 -2.40
CA ARG A 31 7.86 7.47 -1.62
C ARG A 31 8.75 6.34 -1.11
N LEU A 32 8.16 5.19 -0.76
CA LEU A 32 8.87 3.98 -0.36
C LEU A 32 9.60 3.34 -1.55
N VAL A 33 8.95 3.23 -2.71
CA VAL A 33 9.60 2.79 -3.95
C VAL A 33 10.83 3.64 -4.27
N ALA A 34 10.74 4.97 -4.12
CA ALA A 34 11.90 5.85 -4.29
C ALA A 34 13.05 5.62 -3.29
N LEU A 35 12.82 4.94 -2.16
CA LEU A 35 13.89 4.48 -1.25
C LEU A 35 14.49 3.16 -1.73
N LEU A 36 13.64 2.19 -2.08
CA LEU A 36 14.05 0.87 -2.56
C LEU A 36 14.99 0.98 -3.76
N VAL A 37 14.60 1.79 -4.74
CA VAL A 37 15.37 2.04 -5.97
C VAL A 37 16.74 2.67 -5.71
N ARG A 38 16.92 3.40 -4.60
CA ARG A 38 18.21 3.99 -4.22
C ARG A 38 19.12 3.01 -3.47
N GLY A 39 18.76 1.73 -3.41
CA GLY A 39 19.48 0.71 -2.65
C GLY A 39 19.37 0.92 -1.13
N LEU A 40 18.35 1.67 -0.67
CA LEU A 40 18.14 1.97 0.75
C LEU A 40 17.09 1.04 1.38
N GLY A 41 16.68 -0.01 0.67
CA GLY A 41 15.72 -1.01 1.15
C GLY A 41 16.38 -2.03 2.09
N THR A 42 15.68 -2.37 3.16
CA THR A 42 15.92 -3.53 4.01
C THR A 42 14.68 -4.43 3.99
N GLU A 43 14.74 -5.60 4.62
CA GLU A 43 13.56 -6.49 4.78
C GLU A 43 12.36 -5.77 5.41
N ARG A 44 12.61 -4.77 6.26
CA ARG A 44 11.55 -3.93 6.83
C ARG A 44 10.87 -3.05 5.78
N GLU A 45 11.62 -2.48 4.83
CA GLU A 45 11.05 -1.71 3.73
C GLU A 45 10.27 -2.60 2.76
N ASP A 46 10.71 -3.84 2.52
CA ASP A 46 9.96 -4.81 1.72
C ASP A 46 8.63 -5.19 2.39
N SER A 47 8.67 -5.49 3.69
CA SER A 47 7.45 -5.75 4.48
C SER A 47 6.50 -4.56 4.50
N CYS A 48 7.04 -3.34 4.58
CA CYS A 48 6.26 -2.11 4.53
C CYS A 48 5.64 -1.90 3.14
N PHE A 49 6.36 -2.26 2.07
CA PHE A 49 5.86 -2.21 0.71
C PHE A 49 4.67 -3.14 0.54
N ASP A 50 4.76 -4.38 1.01
CA ASP A 50 3.67 -5.35 0.92
C ASP A 50 2.44 -4.91 1.72
N LEU A 51 2.64 -4.34 2.91
CA LEU A 51 1.56 -3.78 3.73
C LEU A 51 0.84 -2.61 3.02
N LEU A 52 1.61 -1.65 2.49
CA LEU A 52 1.06 -0.51 1.76
C LEU A 52 0.37 -0.93 0.45
N HIS A 53 0.95 -1.90 -0.26
CA HIS A 53 0.37 -2.47 -1.46
C HIS A 53 -0.99 -3.12 -1.18
N ARG A 54 -1.10 -3.89 -0.09
CA ARG A 54 -2.38 -4.46 0.34
C ARG A 54 -3.40 -3.37 0.69
N ALA A 55 -2.98 -2.35 1.43
CA ALA A 55 -3.85 -1.26 1.86
C ALA A 55 -4.38 -0.39 0.69
N ILE A 56 -3.54 -0.09 -0.30
CA ILE A 56 -3.86 0.89 -1.35
C ILE A 56 -4.80 0.33 -2.43
N GLY A 57 -4.82 -0.99 -2.61
CA GLY A 57 -5.66 -1.74 -3.55
C GLY A 57 -5.22 -1.62 -5.02
N HIS A 58 -4.88 -0.41 -5.46
CA HIS A 58 -4.28 -0.11 -6.76
C HIS A 58 -3.46 1.18 -6.65
N PHE A 59 -2.32 1.23 -7.33
CA PHE A 59 -1.45 2.40 -7.38
C PHE A 59 -0.79 2.49 -8.76
N GLU A 60 -0.43 3.71 -9.15
CA GLU A 60 0.31 3.98 -10.38
C GLU A 60 1.60 4.72 -10.04
N LEU A 61 2.70 4.27 -10.64
CA LEU A 61 4.02 4.90 -10.52
C LEU A 61 4.42 5.63 -11.79
N ARG A 62 3.85 5.25 -12.93
CA ARG A 62 4.17 5.83 -14.22
C ARG A 62 3.71 7.28 -14.29
N LYS A 63 4.57 8.13 -14.84
CA LYS A 63 4.22 9.50 -15.22
C LYS A 63 4.23 9.55 -16.73
N ASN A 64 3.12 9.99 -17.33
CA ASN A 64 2.94 10.04 -18.78
C ASN A 64 3.20 8.68 -19.46
N GLY A 65 2.79 7.57 -18.81
CA GLY A 65 2.97 6.22 -19.33
C GLY A 65 4.37 5.62 -19.13
N SER A 66 5.35 6.38 -18.64
CA SER A 66 6.71 5.89 -18.41
C SER A 66 7.01 5.68 -16.94
N MET A 67 7.69 4.58 -16.62
CA MET A 67 8.20 4.30 -15.27
C MET A 67 9.32 5.31 -14.93
N PRO A 68 9.48 5.74 -13.65
CA PRO A 68 10.58 6.62 -13.27
C PRO A 68 11.94 6.03 -13.66
N TRP A 69 12.85 6.87 -14.17
CA TRP A 69 14.14 6.42 -14.70
C TRP A 69 14.95 5.66 -13.64
N GLU A 70 14.82 6.03 -12.38
CA GLU A 70 15.51 5.36 -11.29
C GLU A 70 15.08 3.89 -11.23
N VAL A 71 13.78 3.60 -11.37
CA VAL A 71 13.22 2.24 -11.35
C VAL A 71 13.75 1.44 -12.54
N THR A 72 13.89 2.07 -13.71
CA THR A 72 14.35 1.38 -14.92
C THR A 72 15.81 0.89 -14.86
N ARG A 73 16.61 1.38 -13.90
CA ARG A 73 18.01 0.92 -13.71
C ARG A 73 18.11 -0.44 -13.04
N ASP A 74 17.08 -0.85 -12.31
CA ASP A 74 16.98 -2.16 -11.69
C ASP A 74 15.94 -2.98 -12.45
N GLN A 75 16.41 -3.89 -13.30
CA GLN A 75 15.53 -4.67 -14.18
C GLN A 75 14.52 -5.52 -13.39
N GLN A 76 14.95 -6.17 -12.31
CA GLN A 76 14.07 -7.05 -11.52
C GLN A 76 13.00 -6.24 -10.80
N LEU A 77 13.38 -5.11 -10.20
CA LEU A 77 12.44 -4.21 -9.55
C LEU A 77 11.48 -3.57 -10.57
N CYS A 78 11.99 -3.18 -11.75
CA CYS A 78 11.19 -2.62 -12.83
C CYS A 78 10.13 -3.61 -13.31
N GLU A 79 10.48 -4.88 -13.53
CA GLU A 79 9.54 -5.93 -13.92
C GLU A 79 8.49 -6.21 -12.84
N LYS A 80 8.89 -6.24 -11.56
CA LYS A 80 7.97 -6.38 -10.41
C LYS A 80 6.98 -5.22 -10.38
N LEU A 81 7.47 -3.97 -10.38
CA LEU A 81 6.63 -2.77 -10.27
C LEU A 81 5.75 -2.57 -11.50
N THR A 82 6.25 -2.92 -12.70
CA THR A 82 5.44 -2.89 -13.92
C THR A 82 4.25 -3.82 -13.79
N ARG A 83 4.43 -5.07 -13.34
CA ARG A 83 3.29 -5.98 -13.12
C ARG A 83 2.27 -5.43 -12.12
N LEU A 84 2.73 -4.85 -11.02
CA LEU A 84 1.86 -4.28 -9.99
C LEU A 84 1.09 -3.04 -10.45
N CYS A 85 1.66 -2.23 -11.35
CA CYS A 85 1.01 -1.02 -11.86
C CYS A 85 0.15 -1.28 -13.11
N SER A 86 0.43 -2.32 -13.91
CA SER A 86 -0.15 -2.50 -15.25
C SER A 86 -1.60 -3.00 -15.27
N ALA A 87 -2.03 -3.67 -14.21
CA ALA A 87 -3.41 -4.10 -14.08
C ALA A 87 -4.17 -3.17 -13.12
N PRO A 88 -5.44 -2.86 -13.40
CA PRO A 88 -6.30 -2.34 -12.35
C PRO A 88 -6.29 -3.34 -11.19
N GLY A 89 -6.38 -2.83 -9.95
CA GLY A 89 -6.51 -3.70 -8.78
C GLY A 89 -7.70 -4.65 -8.96
N THR A 90 -7.60 -5.87 -8.44
CA THR A 90 -8.74 -6.81 -8.53
C THR A 90 -9.94 -6.21 -7.80
N LEU A 91 -11.16 -6.61 -8.17
CA LEU A 91 -12.36 -6.15 -7.47
C LEU A 91 -12.24 -6.38 -5.96
N GLN A 92 -11.60 -7.47 -5.54
CA GLN A 92 -11.33 -7.78 -4.14
C GLN A 92 -10.44 -6.72 -3.47
N THR A 93 -9.30 -6.35 -4.08
CA THR A 93 -8.39 -5.36 -3.49
C THR A 93 -8.98 -3.95 -3.50
N LEU A 94 -9.73 -3.61 -4.55
CA LEU A 94 -10.48 -2.35 -4.64
C LEU A 94 -11.59 -2.28 -3.60
N SER A 95 -12.33 -3.37 -3.40
CA SER A 95 -13.38 -3.47 -2.38
C SER A 95 -12.80 -3.36 -0.97
N ARG A 96 -11.66 -4.00 -0.70
CA ARG A 96 -10.95 -3.85 0.58
C ARG A 96 -10.64 -2.39 0.88
N TYR A 97 -10.07 -1.67 -0.08
CA TYR A 97 -9.78 -0.24 0.07
C TYR A 97 -11.07 0.56 0.32
N ALA A 98 -12.11 0.33 -0.48
CA ALA A 98 -13.39 1.02 -0.35
C ALA A 98 -14.04 0.81 1.03
N VAL A 99 -14.04 -0.42 1.54
CA VAL A 99 -14.56 -0.75 2.88
C VAL A 99 -13.74 -0.05 3.97
N ARG A 100 -12.40 -0.19 3.94
CA ARG A 100 -11.51 0.46 4.93
C ARG A 100 -11.71 1.98 4.95
N ARG A 101 -11.80 2.60 3.77
CA ARG A 101 -12.05 4.05 3.64
C ARG A 101 -13.41 4.46 4.20
N SER A 102 -14.44 3.65 4.00
CA SER A 102 -15.81 3.92 4.48
C SER A 102 -15.94 3.80 6.00
N LEU A 103 -15.11 2.97 6.65
CA LEU A 103 -15.03 2.89 8.12
C LEU A 103 -14.40 4.15 8.74
N GLY A 104 -13.62 4.91 7.96
CA GLY A 104 -13.02 6.17 8.36
C GLY A 104 -11.86 6.05 9.35
N VAL A 105 -11.46 7.20 9.91
CA VAL A 105 -10.36 7.28 10.88
C VAL A 105 -10.87 6.85 12.26
N ARG A 106 -10.56 5.61 12.62
CA ARG A 106 -10.85 4.97 13.92
C ARG A 106 -10.05 3.68 14.02
N PHE A 107 -10.02 3.07 15.20
CA PHE A 107 -9.42 1.76 15.38
C PHE A 107 -10.21 0.67 14.63
N LEU A 108 -9.74 0.30 13.44
CA LEU A 108 -10.39 -0.64 12.52
C LEU A 108 -10.57 -2.04 13.10
N PRO A 109 -9.63 -2.62 13.90
CA PRO A 109 -9.86 -3.93 14.50
C PRO A 109 -11.16 -4.01 15.31
N GLU A 110 -11.55 -2.95 16.01
CA GLU A 110 -12.82 -2.94 16.75
C GLU A 110 -14.02 -2.71 15.82
N ALA A 111 -13.91 -1.80 14.86
CA ALA A 111 -14.98 -1.55 13.89
C ALA A 111 -15.29 -2.78 13.01
N VAL A 112 -14.26 -3.50 12.55
CA VAL A 112 -14.40 -4.67 11.67
C VAL A 112 -15.01 -5.87 12.40
N LYS A 113 -14.80 -6.02 13.72
CA LYS A 113 -15.45 -7.07 14.53
C LYS A 113 -16.97 -7.00 14.44
N GLN A 114 -17.52 -5.78 14.38
CA GLN A 114 -18.96 -5.51 14.34
C GLN A 114 -19.59 -5.73 12.95
N LEU A 115 -18.79 -5.90 11.89
CA LEU A 115 -19.31 -6.14 10.55
C LEU A 115 -19.91 -7.56 10.44
N PRO A 116 -21.04 -7.73 9.74
CA PRO A 116 -21.65 -9.04 9.48
C PRO A 116 -20.90 -9.79 8.37
N LEU A 117 -19.60 -10.01 8.57
CA LEU A 117 -18.70 -10.67 7.63
C LEU A 117 -18.11 -11.96 8.24
N PRO A 118 -17.83 -12.98 7.43
CA PRO A 118 -17.01 -14.13 7.85
C PRO A 118 -15.62 -13.70 8.35
N THR A 119 -15.03 -14.50 9.25
CA THR A 119 -13.71 -14.24 9.86
C THR A 119 -12.61 -14.00 8.83
N CYS A 120 -12.54 -14.82 7.77
CA CYS A 120 -11.54 -14.67 6.71
C CYS A 120 -11.64 -13.31 5.99
N LEU A 121 -12.84 -12.76 5.81
CA LEU A 121 -13.02 -11.43 5.22
C LEU A 121 -12.69 -10.31 6.22
N LYS A 122 -12.93 -10.53 7.52
CA LYS A 122 -12.48 -9.59 8.57
C LYS A 122 -10.96 -9.49 8.58
N GLU A 123 -10.26 -10.61 8.59
CA GLU A 123 -8.79 -10.68 8.52
C GLU A 123 -8.26 -10.01 7.24
N TYR A 124 -8.92 -10.27 6.11
CA TYR A 124 -8.58 -9.66 4.83
C TYR A 124 -8.71 -8.13 4.86
N VAL A 125 -9.81 -7.60 5.43
CA VAL A 125 -10.03 -6.15 5.60
C VAL A 125 -9.00 -5.54 6.58
N LEU A 126 -8.57 -6.30 7.58
CA LEU A 126 -7.54 -5.91 8.55
C LEU A 126 -6.10 -6.06 8.04
N LEU A 127 -5.89 -6.46 6.78
CA LEU A 127 -4.55 -6.64 6.20
C LEU A 127 -3.73 -7.73 6.92
N LEU A 128 -4.39 -8.75 7.45
CA LEU A 128 -3.74 -9.92 8.07
C LEU A 128 -3.51 -11.06 7.06
N SER A 129 -4.19 -11.00 5.91
CA SER A 129 -4.07 -11.92 4.77
C SER A 129 -3.92 -11.21 3.42
#